data_AF-A0A9P4JUR8-F1
#
_entry.id   AF-A0A9P4JUR8-F1
#
_cell.length_a   1.000
_cell.length_b   1.000
_cell.length_c   1.000
_cell.angle_alpha   90.00
_cell.angle_beta   90.00
_cell.angle_gamma   90.00
#
_symmetry.space_group_name_H-M   'P 1'
#
loop_
_entity.id
_entity.type
_entity.pdbx_description
1 polymer ?
#
loop_
_entity_poly.entity_id
_entity_poly.type
_entity_poly.pdbx_seq_one_letter_code
_entity_poly.pdbx_strand_id
1 'polypeptide(L)'
;MRNDLLQDVYNTTLGFEQILVVNLPQRTDRRDALSLAASFSNIKLDWIPGVKGSEVLDLTMPLDKGFAPPKEATKGSWRAHLNAIHTIIDRNLSSALIMEDDMDWDLRIKDQLRDFALSSRALIQPLFSNPSAYRDPSFPNPAAEKSITNIPFSFLPDTIPPTFSPYGDDWDVLWLGHCGMYIPNESTDSHSKGRVVHENDKTVPIRGKLHKKYGPPTLQDEYPDHTRIVHHAHAPICSTAYAVSLRGARKILYELSINRYDTEYDNMVRGLCDGVRETKLMCLTVQPALFKHWRPRGSMKYQSDISENEDEWREQGRSWNIRWSVHMNFGRLVMGERGGWVDQWPDE
;
A
#
# COMPACT_ATOMS: atom_id res chain seq x y z
N MET A 1 -5.11 -31.43 8.44
CA MET A 1 -4.35 -30.43 7.66
C MET A 1 -5.08 -29.11 7.82
N ARG A 2 -4.49 -28.11 8.50
CA ARG A 2 -5.04 -26.75 8.43
C ARG A 2 -4.87 -26.28 6.99
N ASN A 3 -5.93 -25.74 6.38
CA ASN A 3 -5.82 -25.09 5.08
C ASN A 3 -4.79 -23.95 5.20
N ASP A 4 -3.86 -23.88 4.26
CA ASP A 4 -2.96 -22.73 4.13
C ASP A 4 -3.80 -21.47 3.88
N LEU A 5 -3.60 -20.43 4.70
CA LEU A 5 -4.28 -19.14 4.60
C LEU A 5 -4.05 -18.44 3.26
N LEU A 6 -3.11 -18.90 2.42
CA LEU A 6 -2.80 -18.28 1.13
C LEU A 6 -4.03 -18.17 0.22
N GLN A 7 -4.98 -19.10 0.32
CA GLN A 7 -6.23 -19.05 -0.45
C GLN A 7 -7.13 -17.87 -0.06
N ASP A 8 -6.98 -17.33 1.15
CA ASP A 8 -7.78 -16.21 1.63
C ASP A 8 -7.52 -14.94 0.81
N VAL A 9 -6.37 -14.81 0.15
CA VAL A 9 -6.09 -13.71 -0.78
C VAL A 9 -7.13 -13.63 -1.91
N TYR A 10 -7.74 -14.75 -2.29
CA TYR A 10 -8.74 -14.80 -3.37
C TYR A 10 -10.16 -14.48 -2.91
N ASN A 11 -10.39 -14.33 -1.61
CA ASN A 11 -11.71 -13.96 -1.08
C ASN A 11 -12.09 -12.51 -1.46
N THR A 12 -13.25 -12.04 -1.00
CA THR A 12 -13.75 -10.70 -1.33
C THR A 12 -13.04 -9.57 -0.60
N THR A 13 -12.25 -9.87 0.42
CA THR A 13 -11.51 -8.91 1.25
C THR A 13 -10.00 -9.05 1.08
N LEU A 14 -9.54 -9.77 0.05
CA LEU A 14 -8.14 -9.95 -0.29
C LEU A 14 -7.31 -10.52 0.87
N GLY A 15 -7.89 -11.39 1.70
CA GLY A 15 -7.21 -11.97 2.87
C GLY A 15 -7.09 -11.04 4.08
N PHE A 16 -7.68 -9.84 4.03
CA PHE A 16 -7.91 -8.97 5.19
C PHE A 16 -9.30 -9.21 5.78
N GLU A 17 -9.59 -8.65 6.95
CA GLU A 17 -10.94 -8.76 7.52
C GLU A 17 -11.92 -7.77 6.88
N GLN A 18 -11.47 -6.55 6.61
CA GLN A 18 -12.24 -5.53 5.89
C GLN A 18 -11.36 -4.71 4.94
N ILE A 19 -11.99 -4.10 3.95
CA ILE A 19 -11.37 -3.10 3.07
C ILE A 19 -12.09 -1.78 3.33
N LEU A 20 -11.39 -0.81 3.91
CA LEU A 20 -11.91 0.50 4.29
C LEU A 20 -11.50 1.54 3.25
N VAL A 21 -12.48 2.20 2.62
CA VAL A 21 -12.23 3.27 1.66
C VAL A 21 -12.55 4.62 2.27
N VAL A 22 -11.58 5.52 2.31
CA VAL A 22 -11.77 6.91 2.71
C VAL A 22 -12.30 7.70 1.52
N ASN A 23 -13.54 8.18 1.61
CA ASN A 23 -14.22 8.92 0.54
C ASN A 23 -14.95 10.12 1.12
N LEU A 24 -14.75 11.29 0.53
CA LEU A 24 -15.58 12.46 0.84
C LEU A 24 -17.01 12.18 0.35
N PRO A 25 -18.06 12.30 1.19
CA PRO A 25 -19.42 11.93 0.79
C PRO A 25 -19.95 12.66 -0.46
N GLN A 26 -19.45 13.87 -0.73
CA GLN A 26 -19.79 14.63 -1.94
C GLN A 26 -19.11 14.13 -3.22
N ARG A 27 -18.04 13.32 -3.13
CA ARG A 27 -17.32 12.72 -4.28
C ARG A 27 -18.02 11.44 -4.72
N THR A 28 -19.26 11.61 -5.14
CA THR A 28 -20.11 10.52 -5.68
C THR A 28 -19.51 9.93 -6.95
N ASP A 29 -18.87 10.75 -7.77
CA ASP A 29 -18.13 10.34 -8.98
C ASP A 29 -17.07 9.27 -8.69
N ARG A 30 -16.26 9.46 -7.63
CA ARG A 30 -15.22 8.51 -7.23
C ARG A 30 -15.82 7.26 -6.60
N ARG A 31 -16.84 7.44 -5.76
CA ARG A 31 -17.54 6.33 -5.11
C ARG A 31 -18.19 5.40 -6.14
N ASP A 32 -18.85 5.94 -7.16
CA ASP A 32 -19.47 5.16 -8.22
C ASP A 32 -18.42 4.39 -9.04
N ALA A 33 -17.35 5.07 -9.45
CA ALA A 33 -16.27 4.46 -10.22
C ALA A 33 -15.59 3.31 -9.45
N LEU A 34 -15.20 3.54 -8.19
CA LEU A 34 -14.52 2.53 -7.39
C LEU A 34 -15.45 1.36 -7.02
N SER A 35 -16.73 1.63 -6.77
CA SER A 35 -17.74 0.57 -6.54
C SER A 35 -17.87 -0.33 -7.77
N LEU A 36 -17.90 0.26 -8.96
CA LEU A 36 -17.94 -0.49 -10.22
C LEU A 36 -16.65 -1.32 -10.42
N ALA A 37 -15.47 -0.73 -10.19
CA ALA A 37 -14.20 -1.46 -10.26
C ALA A 37 -14.16 -2.67 -9.30
N ALA A 38 -14.58 -2.46 -8.05
CA ALA A 38 -14.62 -3.52 -7.05
C ALA A 38 -15.57 -4.66 -7.43
N SER A 39 -16.70 -4.35 -8.07
CA SER A 39 -17.65 -5.36 -8.55
C SER A 39 -17.03 -6.30 -9.59
N PHE A 40 -16.21 -5.77 -10.51
CA PHE A 40 -15.53 -6.58 -11.54
C PHE A 40 -14.38 -7.42 -10.99
N SER A 41 -13.76 -7.00 -9.89
CA SER A 41 -12.69 -7.75 -9.22
C SER A 41 -13.19 -8.66 -8.09
N ASN A 42 -14.51 -8.71 -7.86
CA ASN A 42 -15.13 -9.40 -6.72
C ASN A 42 -14.46 -8.99 -5.39
N ILE A 43 -14.45 -7.69 -5.14
CA ILE A 43 -13.89 -7.03 -3.95
C ILE A 43 -15.04 -6.35 -3.20
N LYS A 44 -15.11 -6.54 -1.88
CA LYS A 44 -16.08 -5.90 -1.00
C LYS A 44 -15.44 -4.68 -0.34
N LEU A 45 -16.08 -3.53 -0.48
CA LEU A 45 -15.64 -2.26 0.10
C LEU A 45 -16.57 -1.82 1.23
N ASP A 46 -15.98 -1.34 2.32
CA ASP A 46 -16.63 -0.65 3.42
C ASP A 46 -16.18 0.81 3.42
N TRP A 47 -17.10 1.76 3.59
CA TRP A 47 -16.84 3.18 3.39
C TRP A 47 -16.62 3.91 4.70
N ILE A 48 -15.52 4.65 4.80
CA ILE A 48 -15.23 5.60 5.87
C ILE A 48 -15.46 7.02 5.32
N PRO A 49 -16.41 7.79 5.89
CA PRO A 49 -16.61 9.17 5.49
C PRO A 49 -15.33 9.99 5.67
N GLY A 50 -14.87 10.60 4.59
CA GLY A 50 -13.85 11.63 4.62
C GLY A 50 -14.33 12.83 5.43
N VAL A 51 -13.38 13.57 6.00
CA VAL A 51 -13.66 14.69 6.90
C VAL A 51 -13.18 15.97 6.24
N LYS A 52 -14.02 17.01 6.23
CA LYS A 52 -13.57 18.34 5.82
C LYS A 52 -12.70 18.92 6.93
N GLY A 53 -11.57 19.51 6.56
CA GLY A 53 -10.67 20.15 7.52
C GLY A 53 -11.38 21.10 8.49
N SER A 54 -12.36 21.83 7.96
CA SER A 54 -13.06 22.89 8.68
C SER A 54 -13.95 22.37 9.80
N GLU A 55 -14.21 21.07 9.81
CA GLU A 55 -14.98 20.36 10.82
C GLU A 55 -14.07 19.77 11.92
N VAL A 56 -12.75 19.79 11.74
CA VAL A 56 -11.77 19.29 12.71
C VAL A 56 -11.34 20.45 13.62
N LEU A 57 -11.63 20.35 14.92
CA LEU A 57 -11.24 21.36 15.90
C LEU A 57 -9.74 21.26 16.22
N ASP A 58 -9.04 22.38 16.20
CA ASP A 58 -7.60 22.44 16.49
C ASP A 58 -7.25 21.88 17.88
N LEU A 59 -8.14 22.09 18.86
CA LEU A 59 -7.97 21.59 20.24
C LEU A 59 -7.91 20.05 20.33
N THR A 60 -8.34 19.33 19.29
CA THR A 60 -8.33 17.85 19.25
C THR A 60 -7.02 17.28 18.73
N MET A 61 -6.09 18.13 18.28
CA MET A 61 -4.80 17.71 17.74
C MET A 61 -3.72 17.77 18.82
N PRO A 62 -2.93 16.71 19.02
CA PRO A 62 -1.83 16.71 19.99
C PRO A 62 -0.61 17.48 19.44
N LEU A 63 -0.74 18.80 19.37
CA LEU A 63 0.29 19.70 18.86
C LEU A 63 1.29 20.07 19.96
N ASP A 64 2.58 20.04 19.64
CA ASP A 64 3.62 20.56 20.53
C ASP A 64 3.50 22.08 20.70
N LYS A 65 4.01 22.58 21.83
CA LYS A 65 4.07 24.02 22.10
C LYS A 65 4.80 24.74 20.96
N GLY A 66 4.13 25.73 20.36
CA GLY A 66 4.67 26.55 19.28
C GLY A 66 4.40 26.02 17.87
N PHE A 67 3.75 24.86 17.73
CA PHE A 67 3.27 24.37 16.44
C PHE A 67 1.86 24.91 16.16
N ALA A 68 1.68 25.48 14.97
CA ALA A 68 0.37 25.89 14.50
C ALA A 68 -0.39 24.68 13.91
N PRO A 69 -1.72 24.66 13.99
CA PRO A 69 -2.53 23.69 13.26
C PRO A 69 -2.21 23.71 11.76
N PRO A 70 -2.23 22.55 11.09
CA PRO A 70 -1.93 22.47 9.67
C PRO A 70 -3.11 23.01 8.83
N LYS A 71 -2.92 23.11 7.52
CA LYS A 71 -3.98 23.53 6.60
C LYS A 71 -5.17 22.57 6.67
N GLU A 72 -6.36 23.12 6.37
CA GLU A 72 -7.65 22.40 6.39
C GLU A 72 -7.60 21.04 5.68
N ALA A 73 -7.08 20.99 4.46
CA ALA A 73 -6.94 19.75 3.70
C ALA A 73 -6.16 18.66 4.47
N THR A 74 -5.03 19.04 5.09
CA THR A 74 -4.19 18.13 5.88
C THR A 74 -4.92 17.65 7.14
N LYS A 75 -5.64 18.55 7.83
CA LYS A 75 -6.47 18.20 9.01
C LYS A 75 -7.53 17.16 8.67
N GLY A 76 -8.25 17.39 7.56
CA GLY A 76 -9.29 16.50 7.08
C GLY A 76 -8.75 15.11 6.73
N SER A 77 -7.64 15.06 6.00
CA SER A 77 -6.94 13.80 5.69
C SER A 77 -6.50 13.07 6.97
N TRP A 78 -5.80 13.75 7.89
CA TRP A 78 -5.37 13.17 9.16
C TRP A 78 -6.54 12.55 9.94
N ARG A 79 -7.63 13.30 10.10
CA ARG A 79 -8.80 12.83 10.85
C ARG A 79 -9.49 11.67 10.15
N ALA A 80 -9.65 11.71 8.84
CA ALA A 80 -10.31 10.66 8.06
C ALA A 80 -9.55 9.33 8.15
N HIS A 81 -8.22 9.35 7.99
CA HIS A 81 -7.41 8.15 8.14
C HIS A 81 -7.38 7.64 9.59
N LEU A 82 -7.32 8.52 10.60
CA LEU A 82 -7.46 8.09 12.00
C LEU A 82 -8.84 7.50 12.31
N ASN A 83 -9.91 7.89 11.61
CA ASN A 83 -11.22 7.23 11.74
C ASN A 83 -11.18 5.80 11.21
N ALA A 84 -10.46 5.56 10.11
CA ALA A 84 -10.24 4.20 9.60
C ALA A 84 -9.42 3.36 10.60
N ILE A 85 -8.34 3.92 11.17
CA ILE A 85 -7.56 3.26 12.23
C ILE A 85 -8.40 2.98 13.47
N HIS A 86 -9.21 3.95 13.91
CA HIS A 86 -10.14 3.77 15.02
C HIS A 86 -11.15 2.65 14.75
N THR A 87 -11.64 2.53 13.51
CA THR A 87 -12.59 1.48 13.12
C THR A 87 -12.00 0.07 13.30
N ILE A 88 -10.70 -0.12 12.99
CA ILE A 88 -10.00 -1.40 13.23
C ILE A 88 -10.04 -1.76 14.72
N ILE A 89 -9.82 -0.78 15.60
CA ILE A 89 -9.78 -0.99 17.05
C ILE A 89 -11.18 -1.21 17.62
N ASP A 90 -12.12 -0.32 17.28
CA ASP A 90 -13.50 -0.31 17.77
C ASP A 90 -14.25 -1.61 17.42
N ARG A 91 -14.06 -2.10 16.20
CA ARG A 91 -14.65 -3.35 15.73
C ARG A 91 -13.81 -4.58 16.02
N ASN A 92 -12.64 -4.40 16.65
CA ASN A 92 -11.67 -5.46 16.93
C ASN A 92 -11.30 -6.30 15.69
N LEU A 93 -11.10 -5.63 14.55
CA LEU A 93 -10.69 -6.28 13.30
C LEU A 93 -9.25 -6.75 13.43
N SER A 94 -8.96 -7.99 13.02
CA SER A 94 -7.61 -8.54 12.94
C SER A 94 -6.71 -7.72 12.00
N SER A 95 -7.25 -7.29 10.86
CA SER A 95 -6.57 -6.42 9.90
C SER A 95 -7.57 -5.74 8.96
N ALA A 96 -7.19 -4.57 8.42
CA ALA A 96 -7.93 -3.96 7.33
C ALA A 96 -7.00 -3.35 6.28
N LEU A 97 -7.39 -3.43 5.00
CA LEU A 97 -6.79 -2.66 3.92
C LEU A 97 -7.50 -1.30 3.84
N ILE A 98 -6.76 -0.22 4.07
CA ILE A 98 -7.27 1.15 3.98
C ILE A 98 -6.82 1.73 2.63
N MET A 99 -7.72 2.38 1.89
CA MET A 99 -7.38 3.03 0.63
C MET A 99 -8.13 4.34 0.38
N GLU A 100 -7.55 5.20 -0.44
CA GLU A 100 -8.21 6.40 -0.97
C GLU A 100 -9.29 6.03 -2.02
N ASP A 101 -10.18 6.97 -2.35
CA ASP A 101 -11.33 6.74 -3.22
C ASP A 101 -11.04 6.86 -4.73
N ASP A 102 -9.87 7.35 -5.11
CA ASP A 102 -9.41 7.48 -6.50
C ASP A 102 -8.38 6.40 -6.87
N MET A 103 -8.56 5.17 -6.36
CA MET A 103 -7.67 4.03 -6.59
C MET A 103 -8.04 3.19 -7.81
N ASP A 104 -7.04 2.52 -8.35
CA ASP A 104 -7.13 1.54 -9.43
C ASP A 104 -6.08 0.44 -9.24
N TRP A 105 -6.30 -0.69 -9.90
CA TRP A 105 -5.46 -1.87 -9.83
C TRP A 105 -5.50 -2.65 -11.14
N ASP A 106 -4.59 -3.62 -11.28
CA ASP A 106 -4.59 -4.52 -12.43
C ASP A 106 -5.71 -5.56 -12.28
N LEU A 107 -6.35 -5.98 -13.37
CA LEU A 107 -7.35 -7.07 -13.36
C LEU A 107 -6.83 -8.36 -12.69
N ARG A 108 -5.51 -8.54 -12.59
CA ARG A 108 -4.81 -9.66 -11.94
C ARG A 108 -4.46 -9.40 -10.46
N ILE A 109 -5.09 -8.42 -9.80
CA ILE A 109 -4.73 -7.98 -8.43
C ILE A 109 -4.66 -9.11 -7.39
N LYS A 110 -5.53 -10.13 -7.48
CA LYS A 110 -5.52 -11.27 -6.55
C LYS A 110 -4.28 -12.14 -6.70
N ASP A 111 -3.81 -12.35 -7.94
CA ASP A 111 -2.58 -13.09 -8.20
C ASP A 111 -1.36 -12.26 -7.75
N GLN A 112 -1.37 -10.96 -8.01
CA GLN A 112 -0.31 -10.07 -7.53
C GLN A 112 -0.22 -10.05 -5.99
N LEU A 113 -1.36 -10.07 -5.30
CA LEU A 113 -1.40 -10.13 -3.84
C LEU A 113 -1.02 -11.52 -3.31
N ARG A 114 -1.27 -12.60 -4.06
CA ARG A 114 -0.78 -13.94 -3.70
C ARG A 114 0.73 -13.96 -3.73
N ASP A 115 1.34 -13.37 -4.76
CA ASP A 115 2.80 -13.29 -4.88
C ASP A 115 3.40 -12.38 -3.79
N PHE A 116 2.70 -11.29 -3.45
CA PHE A 116 3.05 -10.47 -2.28
C PHE A 116 2.94 -11.25 -0.95
N ALA A 117 1.91 -12.07 -0.77
CA ALA A 117 1.73 -12.92 0.41
C ALA A 117 2.86 -13.95 0.56
N LEU A 118 3.25 -14.62 -0.53
CA LEU A 118 4.41 -15.52 -0.52
C LEU A 118 5.72 -14.78 -0.21
N SER A 119 5.90 -13.61 -0.81
CA SER A 119 7.10 -12.80 -0.62
C SER A 119 7.22 -12.24 0.79
N SER A 120 6.12 -11.75 1.36
CA SER A 120 6.08 -11.25 2.75
C SER A 120 6.39 -12.36 3.74
N ARG A 121 5.80 -13.55 3.59
CA ARG A 121 6.15 -14.74 4.41
C ARG A 121 7.65 -15.03 4.33
N ALA A 122 8.24 -15.04 3.15
CA ALA A 122 9.68 -15.30 3.00
C ALA A 122 10.58 -14.28 3.72
N LEU A 123 10.11 -13.06 3.93
CA LEU A 123 10.85 -12.00 4.65
C LEU A 123 10.67 -12.05 6.17
N ILE A 124 9.47 -12.37 6.65
CA ILE A 124 9.13 -12.19 8.08
C ILE A 124 8.68 -13.46 8.81
N GLN A 125 8.52 -14.61 8.14
CA GLN A 125 8.24 -15.88 8.82
C GLN A 125 9.52 -16.65 9.13
N PRO A 126 9.60 -17.33 10.29
CA PRO A 126 10.74 -18.19 10.59
C PRO A 126 10.86 -19.33 9.58
N LEU A 127 12.08 -19.82 9.38
CA LEU A 127 12.35 -20.96 8.52
C LEU A 127 11.75 -22.23 9.10
N PHE A 128 11.14 -23.07 8.27
CA PHE A 128 10.58 -24.35 8.71
C PHE A 128 11.67 -25.28 9.27
N SER A 129 12.85 -25.27 8.66
CA SER A 129 14.01 -26.08 9.06
C SER A 129 14.70 -25.58 10.34
N ASN A 130 14.53 -24.30 10.68
CA ASN A 130 15.08 -23.68 11.88
C ASN A 130 14.17 -22.54 12.37
N PRO A 131 13.21 -22.82 13.27
CA PRO A 131 12.24 -21.84 13.77
C PRO A 131 12.82 -20.61 14.49
N SER A 132 14.12 -20.61 14.80
CA SER A 132 14.81 -19.47 15.41
C SER A 132 15.55 -18.59 14.39
N ALA A 133 15.47 -18.91 13.10
CA ALA A 133 16.16 -18.21 12.03
C ALA A 133 15.21 -17.75 10.93
N TYR A 134 15.65 -16.73 10.21
CA TYR A 134 14.95 -16.16 9.06
C TYR A 134 15.83 -16.26 7.82
N ARG A 135 15.23 -16.11 6.64
CA ARG A 135 15.99 -16.15 5.39
C ARG A 135 16.94 -14.96 5.26
N ASP A 136 16.50 -13.78 5.70
CA ASP A 136 17.31 -12.59 5.80
C ASP A 136 17.99 -12.54 7.19
N PRO A 137 19.33 -12.65 7.28
CA PRO A 137 20.03 -12.62 8.56
C PRO A 137 19.96 -11.26 9.27
N SER A 138 19.61 -10.18 8.55
CA SER A 138 19.39 -8.85 9.14
C SER A 138 17.99 -8.69 9.75
N PHE A 139 17.12 -9.69 9.66
CA PHE A 139 15.82 -9.72 10.31
C PHE A 139 15.85 -10.58 11.59
N PRO A 140 15.27 -10.11 12.72
CA PRO A 140 14.60 -8.82 12.93
C PRO A 140 15.54 -7.68 13.36
N ASN A 141 16.85 -7.93 13.47
CA ASN A 141 17.83 -7.02 14.05
C ASN A 141 18.82 -6.46 12.99
N PRO A 142 18.46 -5.39 12.26
CA PRO A 142 19.22 -4.95 11.08
C PRO A 142 20.59 -4.34 11.37
N ALA A 143 20.83 -3.84 12.58
CA ALA A 143 22.13 -3.25 12.93
C ALA A 143 23.28 -4.27 12.96
N ALA A 144 22.97 -5.57 13.08
CA ALA A 144 23.96 -6.64 13.19
C ALA A 144 24.45 -7.14 11.82
N GLU A 145 23.70 -6.91 10.74
CA GLU A 145 24.00 -7.43 9.41
C GLU A 145 23.70 -6.38 8.34
N LYS A 146 24.71 -6.06 7.53
CA LYS A 146 24.62 -4.99 6.52
C LYS A 146 24.41 -5.51 5.10
N SER A 147 24.69 -6.79 4.86
CA SER A 147 24.60 -7.39 3.53
C SER A 147 23.16 -7.45 3.01
N ILE A 148 23.01 -7.18 1.72
CA ILE A 148 21.74 -7.29 1.03
C ILE A 148 21.44 -8.77 0.75
N THR A 149 20.25 -9.22 1.17
CA THR A 149 19.77 -10.57 0.85
C THR A 149 18.71 -10.49 -0.26
N ASN A 150 19.11 -10.81 -1.50
CA ASN A 150 18.18 -10.99 -2.62
C ASN A 150 17.63 -12.42 -2.62
N ILE A 151 16.32 -12.57 -2.45
CA ILE A 151 15.62 -13.86 -2.50
C ILE A 151 14.88 -13.93 -3.84
N PRO A 152 15.25 -14.81 -4.77
CA PRO A 152 14.50 -14.96 -6.02
C PRO A 152 13.11 -15.55 -5.73
N PHE A 153 12.07 -14.94 -6.30
CA PHE A 153 10.68 -15.39 -6.12
C PHE A 153 10.42 -16.82 -6.63
N SER A 154 11.19 -17.25 -7.64
CA SER A 154 11.15 -18.63 -8.15
C SER A 154 11.71 -19.67 -7.18
N PHE A 155 12.42 -19.25 -6.13
CA PHE A 155 13.05 -20.11 -5.14
C PHE A 155 12.94 -19.51 -3.73
N LEU A 156 11.69 -19.39 -3.27
CA LEU A 156 11.39 -18.94 -1.91
C LEU A 156 11.75 -20.02 -0.87
N PRO A 157 12.19 -19.62 0.32
CA PRO A 157 12.45 -20.55 1.42
C PRO A 157 11.16 -21.18 1.95
N ASP A 158 11.25 -22.43 2.42
CA ASP A 158 10.19 -23.02 3.23
C ASP A 158 10.16 -22.34 4.60
N THR A 159 9.03 -21.68 4.89
CA THR A 159 8.78 -20.98 6.16
C THR A 159 7.72 -21.70 6.96
N ILE A 160 7.68 -21.44 8.27
CA ILE A 160 6.56 -21.86 9.11
C ILE A 160 5.28 -21.22 8.53
N PRO A 161 4.21 -21.99 8.28
CA PRO A 161 2.97 -21.44 7.76
C PRO A 161 2.36 -20.42 8.75
N PRO A 162 1.90 -19.25 8.26
CA PRO A 162 1.27 -18.27 9.14
C PRO A 162 -0.05 -18.77 9.69
N THR A 163 -0.45 -18.19 10.81
CA THR A 163 -1.63 -18.61 11.58
C THR A 163 -2.73 -17.56 11.63
N PHE A 164 -2.43 -16.28 11.36
CA PHE A 164 -3.39 -15.18 11.45
C PHE A 164 -3.68 -14.48 10.13
N SER A 165 -2.69 -14.39 9.24
CA SER A 165 -2.84 -13.65 7.99
C SER A 165 -2.13 -14.36 6.83
N PRO A 166 -2.70 -14.33 5.60
CA PRO A 166 -1.99 -14.81 4.44
C PRO A 166 -0.65 -14.09 4.22
N TYR A 167 -0.48 -12.88 4.74
CA TYR A 167 0.70 -12.03 4.55
C TYR A 167 1.79 -12.21 5.64
N GLY A 168 1.65 -13.22 6.50
CA GLY A 168 2.54 -13.45 7.64
C GLY A 168 1.97 -12.91 8.96
N ASP A 169 2.53 -13.35 10.09
CA ASP A 169 1.93 -13.12 11.41
C ASP A 169 2.40 -11.83 12.12
N ASP A 170 3.52 -11.24 11.67
CA ASP A 170 4.23 -10.20 12.42
C ASP A 170 4.35 -8.83 11.75
N TRP A 171 3.59 -8.58 10.68
CA TRP A 171 3.52 -7.25 10.07
C TRP A 171 2.58 -6.32 10.86
N ASP A 172 2.92 -5.02 10.88
CA ASP A 172 2.06 -3.95 11.41
C ASP A 172 1.40 -3.16 10.28
N VAL A 173 2.16 -2.87 9.20
CA VAL A 173 1.67 -2.17 8.01
C VAL A 173 2.16 -2.86 6.73
N LEU A 174 1.27 -3.01 5.75
CA LEU A 174 1.63 -3.42 4.38
C LEU A 174 1.33 -2.26 3.44
N TRP A 175 2.37 -1.68 2.86
CA TRP A 175 2.27 -0.51 1.98
C TRP A 175 2.07 -0.96 0.52
N LEU A 176 0.82 -1.18 0.13
CA LEU A 176 0.47 -1.78 -1.17
C LEU A 176 0.24 -0.74 -2.29
N GLY A 177 -0.01 0.51 -1.89
CA GLY A 177 -0.23 1.68 -2.73
C GLY A 177 0.55 2.88 -2.20
N HIS A 178 1.45 3.42 -3.02
CA HIS A 178 2.33 4.53 -2.67
C HIS A 178 2.78 5.31 -3.91
N CYS A 179 3.31 6.53 -3.71
CA CYS A 179 3.82 7.38 -4.77
C CYS A 179 5.29 7.10 -5.13
N GLY A 180 6.05 6.55 -4.19
CA GLY A 180 7.47 6.25 -4.33
C GLY A 180 8.06 5.84 -2.99
N MET A 181 9.27 5.29 -3.00
CA MET A 181 9.91 4.73 -1.80
C MET A 181 11.39 4.43 -2.07
N TYR A 182 12.19 4.27 -1.01
CA TYR A 182 13.55 3.77 -1.09
C TYR A 182 13.59 2.25 -0.88
N ILE A 183 14.56 1.57 -1.48
CA ILE A 183 14.88 0.18 -1.14
C ILE A 183 15.98 0.20 -0.08
N PRO A 184 15.84 -0.48 1.08
CA PRO A 184 16.93 -0.63 2.03
C PRO A 184 18.20 -1.14 1.35
N ASN A 185 19.28 -0.39 1.53
CA ASN A 185 20.62 -0.71 1.02
C ASN A 185 21.58 -0.93 2.20
N GLU A 186 22.85 -1.20 1.93
CA GLU A 186 23.87 -1.48 2.95
C GLU A 186 24.01 -0.37 4.00
N SER A 187 23.75 0.90 3.65
CA SER A 187 23.84 2.03 4.58
C SER A 187 22.58 2.28 5.42
N THR A 188 21.49 1.55 5.18
CA THR A 188 20.20 1.75 5.87
C THR A 188 20.13 1.00 7.22
N ASP A 189 20.85 1.43 8.26
CA ASP A 189 20.96 0.66 9.52
C ASP A 189 19.62 0.40 10.25
N SER A 190 18.57 1.17 9.97
CA SER A 190 17.26 1.02 10.58
C SER A 190 16.39 -0.08 9.97
N HIS A 191 16.73 -0.68 8.84
CA HIS A 191 15.85 -1.64 8.15
C HIS A 191 16.57 -2.94 7.79
N SER A 192 15.84 -4.05 7.92
CA SER A 192 16.28 -5.35 7.41
C SER A 192 16.41 -5.28 5.88
N LYS A 193 17.40 -6.01 5.34
CA LYS A 193 17.95 -5.87 3.99
C LYS A 193 17.39 -6.88 3.00
N GLY A 194 16.63 -7.85 3.49
CA GLY A 194 15.95 -8.86 2.72
C GLY A 194 14.99 -8.23 1.73
N ARG A 195 15.09 -8.69 0.49
CA ARG A 195 14.13 -8.35 -0.56
C ARG A 195 13.85 -9.57 -1.42
N VAL A 196 12.59 -9.78 -1.74
CA VAL A 196 12.18 -10.80 -2.72
C VAL A 196 12.12 -10.15 -4.09
N VAL A 197 12.82 -10.74 -5.05
CA VAL A 197 12.91 -10.25 -6.44
C VAL A 197 12.11 -11.20 -7.34
N HIS A 198 11.02 -10.71 -7.90
CA HIS A 198 10.19 -11.42 -8.86
C HIS A 198 10.46 -10.86 -10.26
N GLU A 199 11.33 -11.55 -11.00
CA GLU A 199 11.63 -11.24 -12.40
C GLU A 199 10.56 -11.84 -13.33
N ASN A 200 10.40 -11.26 -14.53
CA ASN A 200 9.44 -11.70 -15.54
C ASN A 200 7.96 -11.61 -15.10
N ASP A 201 7.64 -10.72 -14.16
CA ASP A 201 6.27 -10.40 -13.79
C ASP A 201 5.58 -9.61 -14.92
N LYS A 202 4.76 -10.30 -15.71
CA LYS A 202 3.98 -9.74 -16.83
C LYS A 202 2.97 -8.67 -16.42
N THR A 203 2.76 -8.43 -15.14
CA THR A 203 1.92 -7.33 -14.63
C THR A 203 2.70 -6.02 -14.45
N VAL A 204 4.03 -6.08 -14.47
CA VAL A 204 4.92 -4.92 -14.37
C VAL A 204 5.28 -4.42 -15.77
N PRO A 205 5.27 -3.11 -16.07
CA PRO A 205 5.81 -2.59 -17.32
C PRO A 205 7.31 -2.84 -17.49
N ILE A 206 7.82 -2.73 -18.72
CA ILE A 206 9.27 -2.66 -18.94
C ILE A 206 9.89 -1.47 -18.21
N ARG A 207 11.16 -1.56 -17.86
CA ARG A 207 11.87 -0.60 -17.01
C ARG A 207 11.83 0.83 -17.57
N GLY A 208 11.90 0.96 -18.90
CA GLY A 208 11.81 2.24 -19.60
C GLY A 208 10.42 2.91 -19.58
N LYS A 209 9.36 2.16 -19.25
CA LYS A 209 7.98 2.65 -19.12
C LYS A 209 7.52 2.79 -17.66
N LEU A 210 8.37 2.44 -16.70
CA LEU A 210 8.08 2.63 -15.28
C LEU A 210 8.07 4.12 -14.93
N HIS A 211 6.93 4.57 -14.43
CA HIS A 211 6.79 5.91 -13.89
C HIS A 211 7.11 5.92 -12.39
N LYS A 212 8.05 6.78 -12.00
CA LYS A 212 8.41 7.04 -10.61
C LYS A 212 8.17 8.50 -10.28
N LYS A 213 7.30 8.78 -9.30
CA LYS A 213 7.06 10.15 -8.81
C LYS A 213 8.13 10.58 -7.79
N TYR A 214 8.52 9.69 -6.88
CA TYR A 214 9.48 9.97 -5.80
C TYR A 214 10.41 8.78 -5.50
N GLY A 215 11.49 9.01 -4.74
CA GLY A 215 12.52 8.01 -4.42
C GLY A 215 13.55 7.84 -5.54
N PRO A 216 14.52 6.91 -5.45
CA PRO A 216 15.50 6.64 -6.51
C PRO A 216 14.91 5.75 -7.63
N PRO A 217 15.39 5.83 -8.90
CA PRO A 217 14.91 4.98 -9.99
C PRO A 217 15.54 3.58 -9.98
N THR A 218 15.73 3.01 -8.81
CA THR A 218 16.44 1.73 -8.60
C THR A 218 15.87 0.60 -9.44
N LEU A 219 14.54 0.48 -9.56
CA LEU A 219 13.92 -0.53 -10.44
C LEU A 219 14.27 -0.32 -11.92
N GLN A 220 14.36 0.93 -12.37
CA GLN A 220 14.69 1.24 -13.75
C GLN A 220 16.17 0.99 -14.07
N ASP A 221 17.04 1.30 -13.11
CA ASP A 221 18.48 1.34 -13.31
C ASP A 221 19.15 -0.01 -13.03
N GLU A 222 18.70 -0.74 -12.01
CA GLU A 222 19.42 -1.88 -11.44
C GLU A 222 18.77 -3.24 -11.75
N TYR A 223 17.52 -3.26 -12.21
CA TYR A 223 16.76 -4.49 -12.42
C TYR A 223 16.34 -4.69 -13.89
N PRO A 224 16.19 -5.96 -14.34
CA PRO A 224 15.69 -6.25 -15.67
C PRO A 224 14.23 -5.82 -15.84
N ASP A 225 13.77 -5.76 -17.10
CA ASP A 225 12.37 -5.53 -17.42
C ASP A 225 11.45 -6.50 -16.67
N HIS A 226 10.22 -6.05 -16.37
CA HIS A 226 9.21 -6.87 -15.69
C HIS A 226 9.64 -7.35 -14.29
N THR A 227 10.38 -6.52 -13.54
CA THR A 227 10.79 -6.86 -12.17
C THR A 227 9.90 -6.22 -11.12
N ARG A 228 9.38 -7.04 -10.20
CA ARG A 228 8.73 -6.62 -8.96
C ARG A 228 9.62 -6.95 -7.76
N ILE A 229 9.68 -6.07 -6.79
CA ILE A 229 10.44 -6.28 -5.55
C ILE A 229 9.53 -6.09 -4.34
N VAL A 230 9.58 -7.03 -3.41
CA VAL A 230 8.94 -6.93 -2.08
C VAL A 230 10.03 -6.80 -1.03
N HIS A 231 9.93 -5.84 -0.12
CA HIS A 231 10.96 -5.56 0.88
C HIS A 231 10.38 -4.86 2.11
N HIS A 232 11.23 -4.50 3.07
CA HIS A 232 10.86 -3.65 4.21
C HIS A 232 10.64 -2.20 3.76
N ALA A 233 9.53 -1.59 4.14
CA ALA A 233 9.17 -0.24 3.71
C ALA A 233 10.15 0.79 4.31
N HIS A 234 10.82 1.57 3.46
CA HIS A 234 11.79 2.58 3.87
C HIS A 234 11.50 3.91 3.17
N ALA A 235 11.24 4.94 3.97
CA ALA A 235 10.77 6.24 3.51
C ALA A 235 9.60 6.17 2.49
N PRO A 236 8.52 5.40 2.76
CA PRO A 236 7.34 5.38 1.89
C PRO A 236 6.68 6.75 1.79
N ILE A 237 6.25 7.12 0.59
CA ILE A 237 5.57 8.41 0.33
C ILE A 237 4.16 8.15 -0.18
N CYS A 238 3.17 8.90 0.35
CA CYS A 238 1.73 8.69 0.17
C CYS A 238 1.23 7.38 0.80
N SER A 239 0.04 7.42 1.40
CA SER A 239 -0.65 6.25 1.97
C SER A 239 -1.90 5.89 1.16
N THR A 240 -1.74 5.75 -0.17
CA THR A 240 -2.88 5.64 -1.10
C THR A 240 -3.64 4.32 -0.96
N ALA A 241 -2.93 3.23 -0.65
CA ALA A 241 -3.51 1.98 -0.17
C ALA A 241 -2.52 1.27 0.77
N TYR A 242 -2.94 0.96 2.00
CA TYR A 242 -2.08 0.33 3.00
C TYR A 242 -2.92 -0.52 3.94
N ALA A 243 -2.44 -1.70 4.26
CA ALA A 243 -3.08 -2.55 5.26
C ALA A 243 -2.49 -2.31 6.64
N VAL A 244 -3.32 -2.43 7.67
CA VAL A 244 -2.92 -2.26 9.08
C VAL A 244 -3.46 -3.43 9.89
N SER A 245 -2.60 -4.06 10.68
CA SER A 245 -3.01 -5.10 11.65
C SER A 245 -3.60 -4.45 12.91
N LEU A 246 -4.38 -5.17 13.70
CA LEU A 246 -4.91 -4.64 14.98
C LEU A 246 -3.80 -4.09 15.90
N ARG A 247 -2.67 -4.79 15.95
CA ARG A 247 -1.48 -4.39 16.70
C ARG A 247 -0.92 -3.07 16.16
N GLY A 248 -0.76 -2.96 14.84
CA GLY A 248 -0.33 -1.74 14.17
C GLY A 248 -1.30 -0.57 14.41
N ALA A 249 -2.61 -0.81 14.34
CA ALA A 249 -3.64 0.21 14.53
C ALA A 249 -3.56 0.85 15.92
N ARG A 250 -3.38 0.05 16.97
CA ARG A 250 -3.23 0.55 18.36
C ARG A 250 -2.00 1.45 18.51
N LYS A 251 -0.85 1.03 17.95
CA LYS A 251 0.39 1.82 17.94
C LYS A 251 0.21 3.13 17.17
N ILE A 252 -0.39 3.07 15.97
CA ILE A 252 -0.66 4.25 15.14
C ILE A 252 -1.60 5.22 15.86
N LEU A 253 -2.70 4.73 16.44
CA LEU A 253 -3.65 5.61 17.14
C LEU A 253 -2.99 6.30 18.33
N TYR A 254 -2.20 5.58 19.13
CA TYR A 254 -1.44 6.17 20.23
C TYR A 254 -0.49 7.25 19.72
N GLU A 255 0.38 6.92 18.75
CA GLU A 255 1.44 7.81 18.30
C GLU A 255 0.93 9.07 17.57
N LEU A 256 -0.13 8.94 16.77
CA LEU A 256 -0.60 10.00 15.88
C LEU A 256 -1.80 10.79 16.40
N SER A 257 -2.58 10.22 17.34
CA SER A 257 -3.78 10.86 17.87
C SER A 257 -3.67 11.26 19.34
N ILE A 258 -2.78 10.62 20.10
CA ILE A 258 -2.64 10.86 21.55
C ILE A 258 -1.29 11.49 21.86
N ASN A 259 -0.21 10.94 21.30
CA ASN A 259 1.15 11.37 21.60
C ASN A 259 1.48 12.68 20.88
N ARG A 260 1.57 12.66 19.55
CA ARG A 260 2.08 13.82 18.80
C ARG A 260 1.65 13.89 17.34
N TYR A 261 1.17 15.07 16.95
CA TYR A 261 1.02 15.51 15.57
C TYR A 261 2.19 16.43 15.19
N ASP A 262 2.94 16.09 14.12
CA ASP A 262 4.06 16.92 13.65
C ASP A 262 4.11 17.15 12.12
N THR A 263 3.45 16.33 11.32
CA THR A 263 3.46 16.41 9.83
C THR A 263 2.22 15.71 9.27
N GLU A 264 2.07 15.63 7.95
CA GLU A 264 0.98 14.92 7.27
C GLU A 264 0.88 13.45 7.72
N TYR A 265 -0.33 12.89 7.66
CA TYR A 265 -0.61 11.54 8.16
C TYR A 265 0.33 10.47 7.60
N ASP A 266 0.55 10.46 6.28
CA ASP A 266 1.43 9.50 5.62
C ASP A 266 2.88 9.62 6.10
N ASN A 267 3.37 10.86 6.26
CA ASN A 267 4.70 11.14 6.79
C ASN A 267 4.85 10.71 8.27
N MET A 268 3.80 10.81 9.08
CA MET A 268 3.83 10.31 10.46
C MET A 268 3.87 8.78 10.52
N VAL A 269 3.07 8.08 9.70
CA VAL A 269 3.13 6.61 9.60
C VAL A 269 4.47 6.15 9.04
N ARG A 270 5.03 6.87 8.05
CA ARG A 270 6.41 6.68 7.58
C ARG A 270 7.41 6.75 8.73
N GLY A 271 7.29 7.76 9.60
CA GLY A 271 8.18 7.90 10.76
C GLY A 271 8.17 6.69 11.71
N LEU A 272 6.99 6.07 11.87
CA LEU A 272 6.86 4.82 12.64
C LEU A 272 7.50 3.62 11.92
N CYS A 273 7.37 3.51 10.60
CA CYS A 273 8.06 2.46 9.83
C CYS A 273 9.59 2.63 9.87
N ASP A 274 10.05 3.87 9.69
CA ASP A 274 11.48 4.20 9.61
C ASP A 274 12.19 4.09 10.98
N GLY A 275 11.43 3.97 12.07
CA GLY A 275 11.96 3.89 13.43
C GLY A 275 12.51 5.22 13.95
N VAL A 276 12.00 6.35 13.45
CA VAL A 276 12.39 7.70 13.90
C VAL A 276 11.42 8.28 14.95
N ARG A 277 10.44 7.48 15.37
CA ARG A 277 9.50 7.74 16.46
C ARG A 277 9.71 6.73 17.59
N GLU A 278 9.08 6.96 18.74
CA GLU A 278 9.23 6.10 19.94
C GLU A 278 8.86 4.65 19.64
N THR A 279 7.74 4.46 18.95
CA THR A 279 7.31 3.15 18.46
C THR A 279 7.78 2.90 17.03
N LYS A 280 8.40 1.74 16.80
CA LYS A 280 8.66 1.24 15.45
C LYS A 280 7.63 0.21 15.01
N LEU A 281 7.16 0.33 13.76
CA LEU A 281 6.24 -0.61 13.13
C LEU A 281 6.99 -1.58 12.21
N MET A 282 6.47 -2.81 12.14
CA MET A 282 6.92 -3.74 11.10
C MET A 282 6.23 -3.46 9.77
N CYS A 283 6.91 -2.74 8.87
CA CYS A 283 6.36 -2.35 7.59
C CYS A 283 6.98 -3.12 6.42
N LEU A 284 6.13 -3.71 5.57
CA LEU A 284 6.51 -4.30 4.28
C LEU A 284 5.83 -3.54 3.14
N THR A 285 6.33 -3.76 1.93
CA THR A 285 5.94 -2.97 0.75
C THR A 285 6.27 -3.72 -0.53
N VAL A 286 5.76 -3.25 -1.66
CA VAL A 286 6.00 -3.80 -3.00
C VAL A 286 6.22 -2.69 -4.01
N GLN A 287 7.25 -2.82 -4.84
CA GLN A 287 7.55 -1.91 -5.94
C GLN A 287 7.57 -2.66 -7.29
N PRO A 288 6.88 -2.17 -8.33
CA PRO A 288 5.93 -1.05 -8.31
C PRO A 288 4.68 -1.33 -7.45
N ALA A 289 4.04 -0.28 -6.94
CA ALA A 289 2.81 -0.38 -6.15
C ALA A 289 1.69 -1.14 -6.89
N LEU A 290 0.90 -1.91 -6.14
CA LEU A 290 -0.23 -2.70 -6.66
C LEU A 290 -1.50 -1.88 -6.86
N PHE A 291 -1.69 -0.88 -5.98
CA PHE A 291 -2.76 0.09 -6.06
C PHE A 291 -2.18 1.46 -6.41
N LYS A 292 -2.79 2.13 -7.38
CA LYS A 292 -2.35 3.43 -7.88
C LYS A 292 -3.51 4.36 -8.11
N HIS A 293 -3.25 5.66 -8.05
CA HIS A 293 -4.25 6.67 -8.40
C HIS A 293 -4.76 6.47 -9.83
N TRP A 294 -6.07 6.32 -9.99
CA TRP A 294 -6.76 6.57 -11.24
C TRP A 294 -6.82 8.07 -11.50
N ARG A 295 -6.42 8.47 -12.70
CA ARG A 295 -6.53 9.85 -13.17
C ARG A 295 -7.50 9.85 -14.35
N PRO A 296 -8.79 10.21 -14.17
CA PRO A 296 -9.80 10.10 -15.22
C PRO A 296 -9.55 11.07 -16.38
N ARG A 297 -10.16 10.78 -17.54
CA ARG A 297 -10.34 11.75 -18.63
C ARG A 297 -11.12 12.96 -18.09
N GLY A 298 -10.73 14.17 -18.49
CA GLY A 298 -11.43 15.40 -18.11
C GLY A 298 -10.49 16.50 -17.62
N SER A 299 -11.07 17.56 -17.05
CA SER A 299 -10.31 18.69 -16.49
C SER A 299 -9.45 18.24 -15.31
N MET A 300 -8.18 18.59 -15.36
CA MET A 300 -7.20 18.28 -14.31
C MET A 300 -7.42 19.11 -13.05
N LYS A 301 -8.20 20.20 -13.12
CA LYS A 301 -8.61 21.01 -11.97
C LYS A 301 -9.25 20.19 -10.85
N TYR A 302 -10.05 19.17 -11.19
CA TYR A 302 -10.84 18.37 -10.24
C TYR A 302 -10.14 17.07 -9.77
N GLN A 303 -8.85 16.90 -10.10
CA GLN A 303 -8.13 15.66 -9.78
C GLN A 303 -7.77 15.51 -8.30
N SER A 304 -7.79 16.61 -7.53
CA SER A 304 -7.43 16.62 -6.11
C SER A 304 -8.30 17.64 -5.39
N ASP A 305 -8.88 17.26 -4.25
CA ASP A 305 -9.61 18.17 -3.36
C ASP A 305 -8.69 18.89 -2.36
N ILE A 306 -7.38 18.61 -2.42
CA ILE A 306 -6.38 19.13 -1.46
C ILE A 306 -5.25 19.94 -2.10
N SER A 307 -5.19 20.01 -3.42
CA SER A 307 -4.17 20.77 -4.16
C SER A 307 -4.78 21.47 -5.36
N GLU A 308 -4.36 22.72 -5.61
CA GLU A 308 -4.65 23.40 -6.86
C GLU A 308 -3.94 22.70 -8.02
N ASN A 309 -4.63 22.56 -9.16
CA ASN A 309 -4.09 21.91 -10.35
C ASN A 309 -4.30 22.83 -11.55
N GLU A 310 -3.42 22.68 -12.55
CA GLU A 310 -3.51 23.42 -13.80
C GLU A 310 -4.84 23.14 -14.52
N ASP A 311 -5.33 24.15 -15.24
CA ASP A 311 -6.56 24.05 -16.04
C ASP A 311 -6.29 23.38 -17.39
N GLU A 312 -5.71 22.18 -17.32
CA GLU A 312 -5.43 21.33 -18.47
C GLU A 312 -6.51 20.27 -18.64
N TRP A 313 -6.71 19.83 -19.89
CA TRP A 313 -7.63 18.76 -20.23
C TRP A 313 -6.88 17.45 -20.49
N ARG A 314 -7.27 16.38 -19.78
CA ARG A 314 -6.76 15.03 -20.01
C ARG A 314 -7.65 14.27 -20.98
N GLU A 315 -7.15 13.96 -22.16
CA GLU A 315 -7.89 13.19 -23.18
C GLU A 315 -8.11 11.72 -22.78
N GLN A 316 -7.17 11.09 -22.09
CA GLN A 316 -7.29 9.67 -21.73
C GLN A 316 -7.02 9.48 -20.25
N GLY A 317 -7.92 8.73 -19.60
CA GLY A 317 -7.69 8.33 -18.21
C GLY A 317 -6.43 7.48 -18.10
N ARG A 318 -5.78 7.44 -16.94
CA ARG A 318 -4.63 6.56 -16.72
C ARG A 318 -4.39 6.19 -15.28
N SER A 319 -3.76 5.03 -15.09
CA SER A 319 -3.08 4.64 -13.86
C SER A 319 -1.63 4.29 -14.17
N TRP A 320 -0.70 5.00 -13.54
CA TRP A 320 0.73 4.74 -13.71
C TRP A 320 1.11 3.34 -13.24
N ASN A 321 1.92 2.65 -14.03
CA ASN A 321 2.47 1.32 -13.76
C ASN A 321 1.46 0.16 -13.70
N ILE A 322 0.15 0.42 -13.89
CA ILE A 322 -0.88 -0.62 -13.96
C ILE A 322 -1.10 -0.97 -15.43
N ARG A 323 -0.76 -2.18 -15.87
CA ARG A 323 -0.91 -2.60 -17.27
C ARG A 323 -2.38 -2.73 -17.66
N TRP A 324 -3.10 -3.66 -17.03
CA TRP A 324 -4.51 -3.90 -17.30
C TRP A 324 -5.38 -3.25 -16.23
N SER A 325 -5.45 -1.92 -16.27
CA SER A 325 -6.29 -1.14 -15.36
C SER A 325 -7.75 -1.56 -15.45
N VAL A 326 -8.40 -1.72 -14.29
CA VAL A 326 -9.84 -1.99 -14.25
C VAL A 326 -10.61 -0.81 -14.83
N HIS A 327 -10.28 0.42 -14.42
CA HIS A 327 -10.93 1.63 -14.90
C HIS A 327 -10.80 1.82 -16.42
N MET A 328 -9.60 1.60 -16.97
CA MET A 328 -9.37 1.67 -18.42
C MET A 328 -10.19 0.63 -19.18
N ASN A 329 -10.49 -0.51 -18.55
CA ASN A 329 -11.21 -1.62 -19.17
C ASN A 329 -12.71 -1.67 -18.81
N PHE A 330 -13.28 -0.66 -18.12
CA PHE A 330 -14.71 -0.63 -17.76
C PHE A 330 -15.64 -0.92 -18.93
N GLY A 331 -15.43 -0.28 -20.09
CA GLY A 331 -16.29 -0.50 -21.26
C GLY A 331 -16.35 -1.98 -21.67
N ARG A 332 -15.19 -2.64 -21.74
CA ARG A 332 -15.08 -4.06 -22.07
C ARG A 332 -15.72 -4.96 -21.02
N LEU A 333 -15.46 -4.66 -19.74
CA LEU A 333 -16.01 -5.41 -18.61
C LEU A 333 -17.54 -5.33 -18.54
N VAL A 334 -18.11 -4.14 -18.74
CA VAL A 334 -19.57 -3.93 -18.80
C VAL A 334 -20.20 -4.69 -19.97
N MET A 335 -19.50 -4.78 -21.10
CA MET A 335 -19.94 -5.57 -22.26
C MET A 335 -19.76 -7.09 -22.08
N GLY A 336 -19.22 -7.55 -20.95
CA GLY A 336 -19.04 -8.97 -20.65
C GLY A 336 -17.86 -9.62 -21.39
N GLU A 337 -16.94 -8.80 -21.92
CA GLU A 337 -15.72 -9.31 -22.55
C GLU A 337 -14.82 -10.02 -21.53
N ARG A 338 -14.05 -11.01 -21.98
CA ARG A 338 -13.16 -11.83 -21.13
C ARG A 338 -11.68 -11.76 -21.54
N GLY A 339 -11.33 -10.87 -22.46
CA GLY A 339 -9.99 -10.73 -23.01
C GLY A 339 -9.89 -9.53 -23.94
N GLY A 340 -8.74 -9.36 -24.60
CA GLY A 340 -8.48 -8.17 -25.42
C GLY A 340 -8.33 -6.89 -24.60
N TRP A 341 -7.85 -7.03 -23.37
CA TRP A 341 -7.69 -5.92 -22.43
C TRP A 341 -6.79 -4.82 -23.01
N VAL A 342 -7.18 -3.57 -22.77
CA VAL A 342 -6.33 -2.42 -23.05
C VAL A 342 -5.15 -2.46 -22.08
N ASP A 343 -3.96 -2.67 -22.63
CA ASP A 343 -2.71 -2.50 -21.91
C ASP A 343 -2.27 -1.05 -22.00
N GLN A 344 -2.20 -0.37 -20.85
CA GLN A 344 -1.74 1.01 -20.76
C GLN A 344 -0.23 1.14 -20.97
N TRP A 345 0.52 0.06 -20.76
CA TRP A 345 1.98 0.04 -20.82
C TRP A 345 2.45 -1.23 -21.59
N PRO A 346 2.09 -1.36 -22.88
CA PRO A 346 2.56 -2.47 -23.70
C PRO A 346 4.08 -2.43 -23.81
N ASP A 347 4.72 -3.54 -24.19
CA ASP A 347 6.19 -3.59 -24.26
C ASP A 347 6.70 -2.83 -25.49
N GLU A 348 5.94 -2.88 -26.59
CA GLU A 348 6.20 -2.23 -27.90
C GLU A 348 6.20 -0.70 -27.87
#